data_AF-A0A4Q1JWT3-F1
#
_entry.id   AF-A0A4Q1JWT3-F1
#
_cell.length_a   1.000
_cell.length_b   1.000
_cell.length_c   1.000
_cell.angle_alpha   90.00
_cell.angle_beta   90.00
_cell.angle_gamma   90.00
#
_symmetry.space_group_name_H-M   'P 1'
#
loop_
_entity.id
_entity.type
_entity.pdbx_description
1 polymer ?
#
loop_
_entity_poly.entity_id
_entity_poly.type
_entity_poly.pdbx_seq_one_letter_code
_entity_poly.pdbx_strand_id
1 'polypeptide(L)'
;MPRCARSRWPRSPRICARAACRPVETVASAKPASLVRRDEALVFDGALDRAAATALWPQASRALDGIRALDLSAVSRVDSAGLALLAELLARLRAQGAAPVLIGQPAGLAELRDAYRLGAELDFPGAGAIGT
;
A
#
# COMPACT_ATOMS: atom_id res chain seq x y z
N MET A 1 32.82 8.87 51.94
CA MET A 1 33.07 9.71 50.73
C MET A 1 34.47 9.40 50.23
N PRO A 2 34.80 9.34 48.91
CA PRO A 2 34.12 9.93 47.74
C PRO A 2 33.77 8.89 46.63
N ARG A 3 32.60 9.01 46.00
CA ARG A 3 32.37 9.65 44.67
C ARG A 3 33.12 8.98 43.51
N CYS A 4 32.42 8.05 42.85
CA CYS A 4 32.68 7.67 41.47
C CYS A 4 32.39 8.87 40.57
N ALA A 5 33.43 9.48 40.02
CA ALA A 5 33.31 10.38 38.88
C ALA A 5 34.40 10.03 37.87
N ARG A 6 33.96 9.91 36.61
CA ARG A 6 34.76 9.98 35.39
C ARG A 6 35.82 8.89 35.25
N SER A 7 35.60 8.00 34.28
CA SER A 7 36.60 7.79 33.23
C SER A 7 35.91 7.17 32.01
N ARG A 8 35.69 7.99 30.98
CA ARG A 8 36.64 8.14 29.86
C ARG A 8 36.37 7.02 28.86
N TRP A 9 35.33 7.25 28.05
CA TRP A 9 35.07 6.50 26.84
C TRP A 9 36.35 6.36 26.01
N PRO A 10 36.81 5.13 25.75
CA PRO A 10 37.64 4.87 24.59
C PRO A 10 36.72 4.60 23.39
N ARG A 11 36.92 5.40 22.34
CA ARG A 11 36.36 5.14 21.01
C ARG A 11 36.74 3.73 20.56
N SER A 12 35.74 2.91 20.27
CA SER A 12 35.77 1.96 19.16
C SER A 12 34.33 1.57 18.78
N PRO A 13 33.84 2.01 17.61
CA PRO A 13 32.49 1.76 17.15
C PRO A 13 32.47 0.49 16.30
N ARG A 14 32.74 -0.66 16.91
CA ARG A 14 32.54 -1.95 16.24
C ARG A 14 32.10 -2.93 17.30
N ILE A 15 30.93 -3.56 17.10
CA ILE A 15 30.42 -4.70 17.87
C ILE A 15 29.60 -4.31 19.12
N CYS A 16 28.34 -3.90 18.92
CA CYS A 16 27.26 -4.18 19.88
C CYS A 16 25.83 -4.08 19.30
N ALA A 17 25.65 -3.84 17.99
CA ALA A 17 24.34 -3.95 17.35
C ALA A 17 24.14 -5.38 16.80
N ARG A 18 23.98 -6.35 17.71
CA ARG A 18 23.68 -7.76 17.35
C ARG A 18 22.60 -8.35 18.25
N ALA A 19 21.64 -7.51 18.65
CA ALA A 19 20.40 -7.92 19.29
C ALA A 19 19.25 -7.11 18.66
N ALA A 20 18.29 -7.83 18.08
CA ALA A 20 17.00 -7.35 17.57
C ALA A 20 16.97 -6.59 16.22
N CYS A 21 17.45 -7.23 15.15
CA CYS A 21 16.73 -7.16 13.87
C CYS A 21 16.42 -8.61 13.47
N ARG A 22 15.23 -9.10 13.84
CA ARG A 22 14.69 -10.26 13.14
C ARG A 22 14.50 -9.81 11.69
N PRO A 23 15.11 -10.46 10.68
CA PRO A 23 14.66 -10.28 9.32
C PRO A 23 13.19 -10.69 9.33
N VAL A 24 12.31 -9.73 9.05
CA VAL A 24 10.89 -10.00 8.83
C VAL A 24 10.81 -11.11 7.80
N GLU A 25 10.08 -12.15 8.15
CA GLU A 25 9.95 -13.35 7.34
C GLU A 25 9.68 -12.97 5.88
N THR A 26 10.60 -13.39 5.01
CA THR A 26 10.43 -13.38 3.56
C THR A 26 9.28 -14.31 3.23
N VAL A 27 8.05 -13.83 3.37
CA VAL A 27 6.87 -14.52 2.89
C VAL A 27 6.96 -14.56 1.37
N ALA A 28 7.02 -15.80 0.88
CA ALA A 28 7.04 -16.28 -0.50
C ALA A 28 6.85 -15.20 -1.58
N SER A 29 7.87 -15.06 -2.42
CA SER A 29 7.80 -14.32 -3.69
C SER A 29 6.63 -14.84 -4.52
N ALA A 30 5.49 -14.16 -4.42
CA ALA A 30 4.54 -14.12 -5.51
C ALA A 30 5.18 -13.35 -6.68
N LYS A 31 4.64 -13.53 -7.89
CA LYS A 31 5.01 -12.76 -9.07
C LYS A 31 5.18 -11.27 -8.70
N PRO A 32 6.31 -10.61 -9.06
CA PRO A 32 6.51 -9.22 -8.71
C PRO A 32 5.35 -8.40 -9.26
N ALA A 33 4.72 -7.61 -8.38
CA ALA A 33 3.60 -6.81 -8.79
C ALA A 33 4.03 -5.79 -9.84
N SER A 34 3.21 -5.62 -10.87
CA SER A 34 3.47 -4.67 -11.93
C SER A 34 2.25 -3.81 -12.18
N LEU A 35 2.50 -2.60 -12.70
CA LEU A 35 1.47 -1.64 -13.07
C LEU A 35 1.75 -1.12 -14.47
N VAL A 36 0.72 -1.15 -15.31
CA VAL A 36 0.75 -0.62 -16.67
C VAL A 36 -0.47 0.27 -16.89
N ARG A 37 -0.25 1.47 -17.43
CA ARG A 37 -1.33 2.31 -17.92
C ARG A 37 -1.78 1.83 -19.29
N ARG A 38 -3.08 1.57 -19.43
CA ARG A 38 -3.77 1.21 -20.69
C ARG A 38 -4.87 2.23 -20.90
N ASP A 39 -4.62 3.21 -21.77
CA ASP A 39 -5.58 4.27 -22.07
C ASP A 39 -6.02 5.01 -20.78
N GLU A 40 -7.31 4.91 -20.44
CA GLU A 40 -7.92 5.49 -19.24
C GLU A 40 -7.96 4.50 -18.04
N ALA A 41 -7.24 3.38 -18.11
CA ALA A 41 -7.18 2.36 -17.06
C ALA A 41 -5.76 2.13 -16.52
N LEU A 42 -5.63 1.94 -15.20
CA LEU A 42 -4.41 1.42 -14.58
C LEU A 42 -4.59 -0.08 -14.33
N VAL A 43 -3.83 -0.89 -15.05
CA VAL A 43 -3.85 -2.35 -14.95
C VAL A 43 -2.79 -2.81 -13.97
N PHE A 44 -3.23 -3.53 -12.94
CA PHE A 44 -2.39 -4.15 -11.92
C PHE A 44 -2.28 -5.64 -12.20
N ASP A 45 -1.09 -6.19 -11.96
CA ASP A 45 -0.81 -7.61 -12.12
C ASP A 45 0.06 -8.11 -10.97
N GLY A 46 -0.17 -9.35 -10.53
CA GLY A 46 0.57 -9.99 -9.44
C GLY A 46 -0.10 -9.83 -8.07
N ALA A 47 0.66 -9.98 -7.00
CA ALA A 47 0.14 -9.84 -5.63
C ALA A 47 0.27 -8.40 -5.13
N LEU A 48 -0.84 -7.78 -4.71
CA LEU A 48 -0.83 -6.46 -4.09
C LEU A 48 -0.65 -6.60 -2.58
N ASP A 49 0.61 -6.73 -2.18
CA ASP A 49 1.05 -6.74 -0.79
C ASP A 49 1.70 -5.40 -0.36
N ARG A 50 2.18 -5.33 0.88
CA ARG A 50 2.93 -4.18 1.41
C ARG A 50 4.15 -3.78 0.57
N ALA A 51 4.91 -4.74 0.05
CA ALA A 51 6.10 -4.45 -0.76
C ALA A 51 5.70 -3.90 -2.12
N ALA A 52 4.69 -4.52 -2.76
CA ALA A 52 4.09 -4.04 -4.00
C ALA A 52 3.52 -2.63 -3.85
N ALA A 53 2.78 -2.34 -2.78
CA ALA A 53 2.23 -1.01 -2.52
C ALA A 53 3.31 0.07 -2.46
N THR A 54 4.42 -0.22 -1.77
CA THR A 54 5.56 0.70 -1.65
C THR A 54 6.25 0.90 -3.01
N ALA A 55 6.42 -0.18 -3.79
CA ALA A 55 7.12 -0.13 -5.07
C ALA A 55 6.30 0.57 -6.17
N LEU A 56 4.98 0.31 -6.23
CA LEU A 56 4.10 0.81 -7.30
C LEU A 56 3.63 2.24 -7.06
N TRP A 57 3.61 2.72 -5.81
CA TRP A 57 3.06 4.02 -5.46
C TRP A 57 3.62 5.23 -6.24
N PRO A 58 4.95 5.40 -6.40
CA PRO A 58 5.50 6.56 -7.11
C PRO A 58 5.11 6.59 -8.60
N GLN A 59 4.91 5.41 -9.20
CA GLN A 59 4.47 5.31 -10.59
C GLN A 59 2.95 5.53 -10.69
N ALA A 60 2.16 4.86 -9.85
CA ALA A 60 0.71 4.96 -9.86
C ALA A 60 0.23 6.40 -9.60
N SER A 61 0.80 7.06 -8.58
CA SER A 61 0.42 8.43 -8.21
C SER A 61 0.69 9.48 -9.30
N ARG A 62 1.68 9.26 -10.17
CA ARG A 62 1.99 10.12 -11.31
C ARG A 62 1.14 9.80 -12.54
N ALA A 63 0.60 8.59 -12.63
CA ALA A 63 -0.14 8.09 -13.77
C ALA A 63 -1.66 8.27 -13.64
N LEU A 64 -2.14 9.02 -12.63
CA LEU A 64 -3.56 9.21 -12.34
C LEU A 64 -4.30 10.11 -13.34
N ASP A 65 -3.59 10.95 -14.08
CA ASP A 65 -4.22 11.90 -15.01
C ASP A 65 -5.00 11.16 -16.11
N GLY A 66 -6.29 11.50 -16.25
CA GLY A 66 -7.21 10.90 -17.22
C GLY A 66 -7.60 9.44 -16.93
N ILE A 67 -7.26 8.89 -15.76
CA ILE A 67 -7.66 7.53 -15.39
C ILE A 67 -9.11 7.49 -14.89
N ARG A 68 -9.87 6.53 -15.38
CA ARG A 68 -11.26 6.23 -14.98
C ARG A 68 -11.46 4.81 -14.50
N ALA A 69 -10.46 3.93 -14.60
CA ALA A 69 -10.58 2.56 -14.13
C ALA A 69 -9.29 2.07 -13.48
N LEU A 70 -9.43 1.28 -12.42
CA LEU A 70 -8.36 0.45 -11.88
C LEU A 70 -8.71 -1.01 -12.17
N ASP A 71 -7.90 -1.65 -13.00
CA ASP A 71 -8.10 -3.04 -13.42
C ASP A 71 -7.24 -3.98 -12.56
N LEU A 72 -7.93 -4.84 -11.82
CA LEU A 72 -7.39 -5.85 -10.91
C LEU A 72 -7.61 -7.28 -11.44
N SER A 73 -8.05 -7.46 -12.68
CA SER A 73 -8.33 -8.79 -13.25
C SER A 73 -7.09 -9.69 -13.31
N ALA A 74 -5.89 -9.11 -13.37
CA ALA A 74 -4.62 -9.85 -13.32
C ALA A 74 -3.98 -9.88 -11.91
N VAL A 75 -4.68 -9.37 -10.88
CA VAL A 75 -4.22 -9.41 -9.49
C VAL A 75 -4.58 -10.76 -8.88
N SER A 76 -3.60 -11.44 -8.30
CA SER A 76 -3.78 -12.77 -7.72
C SER A 76 -4.27 -12.74 -6.27
N ARG A 77 -3.85 -11.74 -5.50
CA ARG A 77 -4.20 -11.56 -4.08
C ARG A 77 -4.04 -10.09 -3.67
N VAL A 78 -4.86 -9.64 -2.73
CA VAL A 78 -4.74 -8.33 -2.07
C VAL A 78 -4.58 -8.52 -0.56
N ASP A 79 -3.70 -7.76 0.08
CA ASP A 79 -3.61 -7.60 1.54
C ASP A 79 -4.13 -6.22 2.01
N SER A 80 -4.06 -5.92 3.31
CA SER A 80 -4.47 -4.62 3.85
C SER A 80 -3.69 -3.43 3.28
N ALA A 81 -2.41 -3.60 2.91
CA ALA A 81 -1.59 -2.53 2.37
C ALA A 81 -1.88 -2.30 0.87
N GLY A 82 -2.12 -3.36 0.11
CA GLY A 82 -2.61 -3.29 -1.27
C GLY A 82 -4.01 -2.65 -1.33
N LEU A 83 -4.90 -2.99 -0.41
CA LEU A 83 -6.21 -2.34 -0.29
C LEU A 83 -6.08 -0.83 -0.01
N ALA A 84 -5.20 -0.44 0.91
CA ALA A 84 -4.95 0.97 1.24
C ALA A 84 -4.38 1.75 0.03
N LEU A 85 -3.49 1.12 -0.75
CA LEU A 85 -3.00 1.70 -2.02
C LEU A 85 -4.17 1.99 -2.97
N LEU A 86 -5.04 1.00 -3.21
CA LEU A 86 -6.17 1.14 -4.12
C LEU A 86 -7.15 2.22 -3.65
N ALA A 87 -7.49 2.22 -2.36
CA ALA A 87 -8.39 3.22 -1.77
C ALA A 87 -7.85 4.65 -1.95
N GLU A 88 -6.56 4.86 -1.71
CA GLU A 88 -5.90 6.16 -1.87
C GLU A 88 -5.87 6.60 -3.35
N LEU A 89 -5.60 5.70 -4.30
CA LEU A 89 -5.63 6.04 -5.73
C LEU A 89 -7.04 6.45 -6.18
N LEU A 90 -8.07 5.72 -5.74
CA LEU A 90 -9.46 6.06 -6.02
C LEU A 90 -9.84 7.41 -5.40
N ALA A 91 -9.44 7.67 -4.16
CA ALA A 91 -9.70 8.94 -3.49
C ALA A 91 -9.07 10.12 -4.26
N ARG A 92 -7.85 9.96 -4.77
CA ARG A 92 -7.18 10.99 -5.59
C ARG A 92 -7.87 11.22 -6.93
N LEU A 93 -8.32 10.16 -7.59
CA LEU A 93 -9.07 10.28 -8.84
C LEU A 93 -10.40 11.00 -8.61
N ARG A 94 -11.10 10.70 -7.50
CA ARG A 94 -12.31 11.44 -7.09
C ARG A 94 -12.03 12.90 -6.78
N ALA A 95 -10.91 13.20 -6.11
CA ALA A 95 -10.50 14.57 -5.85
C ALA A 95 -10.20 15.37 -7.14
N GLN A 96 -9.86 14.68 -8.24
CA GLN A 96 -9.71 15.28 -9.57
C GLN A 96 -11.05 15.40 -10.34
N GLY A 97 -12.17 15.00 -9.72
CA GLY A 97 -13.50 15.02 -10.34
C GLY A 97 -13.82 13.79 -11.21
N ALA A 98 -12.97 12.75 -11.18
CA ALA A 98 -13.26 11.49 -11.86
C ALA A 98 -14.17 10.59 -11.00
N ALA A 99 -14.93 9.72 -11.65
CA ALA A 99 -15.66 8.62 -11.01
C ALA A 99 -14.98 7.29 -11.40
N PRO A 100 -13.85 6.93 -10.75
CA PRO A 100 -13.08 5.77 -11.13
C PRO A 100 -13.83 4.48 -10.78
N VAL A 101 -13.79 3.47 -11.66
CA VAL A 101 -14.38 2.16 -11.40
C VAL A 101 -13.31 1.11 -11.08
N LEU A 102 -13.63 0.16 -10.20
CA LEU A 102 -12.79 -1.00 -9.94
C LEU A 102 -13.22 -2.16 -10.86
N ILE A 103 -12.29 -2.71 -11.63
CA ILE A 103 -12.53 -3.87 -12.50
C ILE A 103 -11.83 -5.09 -11.90
N GLY A 104 -12.53 -6.22 -11.83
CA GLY A 104 -12.00 -7.47 -11.28
C GLY A 104 -12.20 -7.61 -9.76
N GLN A 105 -12.18 -8.86 -9.30
CA GLN A 105 -12.39 -9.22 -7.89
C GLN A 105 -11.29 -10.21 -7.44
N PRO A 106 -10.08 -9.72 -7.11
CA PRO A 106 -9.00 -10.56 -6.65
C PRO A 106 -9.30 -11.22 -5.31
N ALA A 107 -8.66 -12.36 -5.05
CA ALA A 107 -8.82 -13.09 -3.80
C ALA A 107 -8.43 -12.22 -2.59
N GLY A 108 -9.26 -12.25 -1.54
CA GLY A 108 -9.08 -11.46 -0.32
C GLY A 108 -9.74 -10.08 -0.37
N LEU A 109 -10.13 -9.57 -1.54
CA LEU A 109 -10.73 -8.23 -1.64
C LEU A 109 -12.11 -8.16 -0.99
N ALA A 110 -12.95 -9.18 -1.19
CA ALA A 110 -14.29 -9.22 -0.61
C ALA A 110 -14.24 -9.29 0.92
N GLU A 111 -13.40 -10.18 1.44
CA GLU A 111 -13.20 -10.37 2.87
C GLU A 111 -12.62 -9.11 3.54
N LEU A 112 -11.64 -8.47 2.90
CA LEU A 112 -11.08 -7.22 3.43
C LEU A 112 -12.11 -6.08 3.37
N ARG A 113 -12.91 -5.98 2.31
CA ARG A 113 -13.99 -4.98 2.23
C ARG A 113 -15.00 -5.16 3.34
N ASP A 114 -15.40 -6.39 3.63
CA ASP A 114 -16.29 -6.69 4.74
C ASP A 114 -15.66 -6.34 6.10
N ALA A 115 -14.41 -6.79 6.32
CA ALA A 115 -13.67 -6.55 7.56
C ALA A 115 -13.49 -5.06 7.88
N TYR A 116 -13.24 -4.24 6.85
CA TYR A 116 -13.08 -2.79 6.99
C TYR A 116 -14.37 -2.00 6.73
N ARG A 117 -15.50 -2.69 6.48
CA ARG A 117 -16.80 -2.09 6.17
C ARG A 117 -16.74 -1.06 5.03
N LEU A 118 -15.97 -1.37 3.99
CA LEU A 118 -15.79 -0.51 2.82
C LEU A 118 -16.90 -0.72 1.79
N GLY A 119 -17.30 0.36 1.13
CA GLY A 119 -18.25 0.33 0.01
C GLY A 119 -17.69 -0.36 -1.25
N ALA A 120 -18.54 -0.47 -2.28
CA ALA A 120 -18.16 -1.11 -3.54
C ALA A 120 -16.94 -0.50 -4.23
N GLU A 121 -16.78 0.79 -3.98
CA GLU A 121 -15.78 1.67 -4.52
C GLU A 121 -14.60 1.87 -3.57
N LEU A 122 -14.43 1.00 -2.56
CA LEU A 122 -13.42 1.13 -1.49
C LEU A 122 -13.51 2.46 -0.72
N ASP A 123 -14.69 3.09 -0.73
CA ASP A 123 -14.97 4.31 -0.01
C ASP A 123 -15.42 3.99 1.42
N PHE A 124 -15.04 4.85 2.37
CA PHE A 124 -15.52 4.74 3.74
C PHE A 124 -16.93 5.31 3.84
N PRO A 125 -17.93 4.52 4.31
CA PRO A 125 -19.28 5.02 4.50
C PRO A 125 -19.27 6.17 5.52
N GLY A 126 -19.39 7.40 5.03
CA GLY A 126 -19.28 8.64 5.80
C GLY A 126 -18.38 9.71 5.18
N ALA A 127 -17.47 9.36 4.27
CA ALA A 127 -16.63 10.34 3.58
C ALA A 127 -17.39 11.18 2.53
N GLY A 128 -18.48 10.64 1.97
CA GLY A 128 -19.33 11.32 1.00
C GLY A 128 -20.45 12.20 1.58
N ALA A 129 -20.58 12.30 2.91
CA ALA A 129 -21.66 13.04 3.57
C ALA A 129 -21.13 14.12 4.52
N ILE A 130 -20.27 15.00 4.02
CA ILE A 130 -20.00 16.31 4.65
C ILE A 130 -20.17 17.39 3.58
N GLY A 131 -21.43 17.72 3.30
CA GLY A 131 -21.74 18.71 2.28
C GLY A 131 -23.22 19.03 2.21
N THR A 132 -23.77 19.63 3.27
CA THR A 132 -24.61 20.84 3.13
C THR A 132 -24.57 21.61 4.44
#